data_AF-A0A667Y2N0-F1
#
_entry.id   AF-A0A667Y2N0-F1
#
_cell.length_a   1.000
_cell.length_b   1.000
_cell.length_c   1.000
_cell.angle_alpha   90.00
_cell.angle_beta   90.00
_cell.angle_gamma   90.00
#
_symmetry.space_group_name_H-M   'P 1'
#
loop_
_entity.id
_entity.type
_entity.pdbx_description
1 polymer ?
#
loop_
_entity_poly.entity_id
_entity_poly.type
_entity_poly.pdbx_seq_one_letter_code
_entity_poly.pdbx_strand_id
1 'polypeptide(L)'
;SDPRGVKRRAEEAAEERVEVEVEVEEKKERGGGENGAAGQRVLIEHWRNAKAMKAALLAAHPDLTVVFKPGKPRRDSFEITLVDGGKETTLWTGINRGPPRKVKFPESEVVLAALENALDPVDSE
;
A
#
# COMPACT_ATOMS: atom_id res chain seq x y z
N SER A 1 -41.24 24.05 25.09
CA SER A 1 -39.88 23.82 25.58
C SER A 1 -39.62 22.33 25.62
N ASP A 2 -39.00 21.80 24.56
CA ASP A 2 -38.70 20.38 24.41
C ASP A 2 -37.37 20.01 25.09
N PRO A 3 -37.28 18.86 25.79
CA PRO A 3 -36.06 18.41 26.42
C PRO A 3 -35.11 17.71 25.42
N ARG A 4 -33.84 18.14 25.47
CA ARG A 4 -32.58 17.38 25.42
C ARG A 4 -32.53 16.08 24.59
N GLY A 5 -31.61 16.07 23.62
CA GLY A 5 -31.38 14.97 22.68
C GLY A 5 -30.79 13.68 23.25
N VAL A 6 -30.69 12.68 22.36
CA VAL A 6 -29.76 11.53 22.29
C VAL A 6 -30.37 10.58 21.25
N LYS A 7 -29.65 10.28 20.17
CA LYS A 7 -29.85 9.06 19.37
C LYS A 7 -28.48 8.51 18.99
N ARG A 8 -27.90 7.72 19.88
CA ARG A 8 -26.81 6.79 19.60
C ARG A 8 -27.45 5.49 19.12
N ARG A 9 -27.05 4.98 17.94
CA ARG A 9 -27.40 3.62 17.49
C ARG A 9 -26.16 2.76 17.71
N ALA A 10 -26.22 1.92 18.73
CA ALA A 10 -25.21 0.94 19.09
C ALA A 10 -25.66 -0.42 18.55
N GLU A 11 -24.93 -0.94 17.55
CA GLU A 11 -25.08 -2.32 17.05
C GLU A 11 -23.84 -2.68 16.20
N GLU A 12 -22.64 -2.70 16.81
CA GLU A 12 -21.42 -3.19 16.15
C GLU A 12 -20.41 -3.67 17.22
N ALA A 13 -20.90 -4.38 18.25
CA ALA A 13 -20.11 -4.80 19.41
C ALA A 13 -20.13 -6.33 19.65
N ALA A 14 -20.59 -7.12 18.67
CA ALA A 14 -20.77 -8.56 18.83
C ALA A 14 -19.83 -9.44 17.98
N GLU A 15 -19.18 -8.89 16.95
CA GLU A 15 -18.18 -9.63 16.15
C GLU A 15 -16.75 -9.56 16.72
N GLU A 16 -16.54 -8.83 17.82
CA GLU A 16 -15.23 -8.65 18.48
C GLU A 16 -14.74 -9.88 19.28
N ARG A 17 -15.57 -10.93 19.45
CA ARG A 17 -15.28 -12.02 20.40
C ARG A 17 -14.80 -13.34 19.78
N VAL A 18 -14.78 -13.49 18.47
CA VAL A 18 -14.40 -14.76 17.82
C VAL A 18 -13.04 -14.70 17.13
N GLU A 19 -12.46 -13.52 16.90
CA GLU A 19 -11.14 -13.38 16.27
C GLU A 19 -9.97 -13.34 17.29
N VAL A 20 -10.26 -13.49 18.59
CA VAL A 20 -9.27 -13.38 19.69
C VAL A 20 -8.46 -14.68 19.89
N GLU A 21 -8.81 -15.80 19.25
CA GLU A 21 -8.16 -17.10 19.51
C GLU A 21 -7.17 -17.57 18.42
N VAL A 22 -6.64 -16.66 17.60
CA VAL A 22 -5.46 -16.95 16.75
C VAL A 22 -4.30 -16.01 17.11
N GLU A 23 -4.12 -15.77 18.41
CA GLU A 23 -2.91 -15.18 18.99
C GLU A 23 -2.09 -16.27 19.70
N VAL A 24 -1.48 -17.18 18.95
CA VAL A 24 -0.30 -17.92 19.46
C VAL A 24 0.70 -18.12 18.32
N GLU A 25 1.92 -17.65 18.58
CA GLU A 25 3.16 -17.78 17.79
C GLU A 25 3.12 -17.05 16.43
N GLU A 26 3.89 -15.98 16.22
CA GLU A 26 5.35 -16.04 16.28
C GLU A 26 5.93 -14.69 16.70
N LYS A 27 6.73 -14.75 17.76
CA LYS A 27 7.73 -13.73 18.06
C LYS A 27 8.94 -14.06 17.17
N LYS A 28 9.67 -13.02 16.74
CA LYS A 28 10.92 -13.05 15.94
C LYS A 28 10.60 -13.22 14.44
N GLU A 29 11.12 -12.45 13.49
CA GLU A 29 12.49 -11.96 13.36
C GLU A 29 12.57 -10.57 12.70
N ARG A 30 13.54 -9.80 13.18
CA ARG A 30 14.25 -8.83 12.35
C ARG A 30 14.78 -9.56 11.11
N GLY A 31 14.27 -9.24 9.93
CA GLY A 31 14.90 -9.50 8.63
C GLY A 31 14.51 -8.36 7.70
N GLY A 32 15.40 -7.51 7.16
CA GLY A 32 16.80 -7.78 6.87
C GLY A 32 16.89 -8.74 5.68
N GLY A 33 16.96 -8.21 4.46
CA GLY A 33 17.18 -8.96 3.21
C GLY A 33 15.90 -9.07 2.39
N GLU A 34 15.73 -8.37 1.27
CA GLU A 34 16.59 -8.48 0.10
C GLU A 34 17.40 -7.20 -0.18
N ASN A 35 18.58 -7.10 0.43
CA ASN A 35 19.75 -6.51 -0.22
C ASN A 35 20.33 -7.65 -1.07
N GLY A 36 20.02 -7.69 -2.37
CA GLY A 36 20.41 -8.85 -3.19
C GLY A 36 20.40 -8.63 -4.70
N ALA A 37 19.73 -7.60 -5.20
CA ALA A 37 19.97 -7.11 -6.54
C ALA A 37 20.07 -5.59 -6.43
N ALA A 38 21.22 -5.03 -6.83
CA ALA A 38 21.37 -3.61 -7.11
C ALA A 38 20.59 -3.25 -8.38
N GLY A 39 19.30 -3.59 -8.38
CA GLY A 39 18.41 -3.54 -9.53
C GLY A 39 17.11 -2.84 -9.18
N GLN A 40 16.53 -2.22 -10.20
CA GLN A 40 15.32 -1.43 -10.12
C GLN A 40 14.12 -2.31 -9.74
N ARG A 41 13.42 -1.93 -8.66
CA ARG A 41 12.25 -2.68 -8.17
C ARG A 41 11.15 -1.77 -7.65
N VAL A 42 9.90 -2.22 -7.74
CA VAL A 42 8.74 -1.54 -7.16
C VAL A 42 8.20 -2.33 -5.98
N LEU A 43 8.08 -1.66 -4.84
CA LEU A 43 7.49 -2.16 -3.61
C LEU A 43 6.04 -1.70 -3.52
N ILE A 44 5.12 -2.63 -3.35
CA ILE A 44 3.70 -2.34 -3.13
C ILE A 44 3.33 -2.72 -1.70
N GLU A 45 2.89 -1.75 -0.90
CA GLU A 45 2.24 -1.98 0.39
C GLU A 45 0.73 -1.81 0.24
N HIS A 46 -0.04 -2.85 0.57
CA HIS A 46 -1.49 -2.81 0.40
C HIS A 46 -2.24 -3.56 1.50
N TRP A 47 -3.40 -3.08 1.89
CA TRP A 47 -4.32 -3.82 2.77
C TRP A 47 -5.18 -4.89 2.05
N ARG A 48 -5.43 -4.74 0.73
CA ARG A 48 -6.28 -5.65 -0.10
C ARG A 48 -5.66 -5.95 -1.45
N ASN A 49 -6.02 -7.09 -2.04
CA ASN A 49 -5.51 -7.65 -3.30
C ASN A 49 -5.01 -6.60 -4.32
N ALA A 50 -3.69 -6.39 -4.37
CA ALA A 50 -3.04 -5.52 -5.35
C ALA A 50 -2.48 -6.29 -6.57
N LYS A 51 -2.90 -7.54 -6.79
CA LYS A 51 -2.41 -8.37 -7.91
C LYS A 51 -2.67 -7.70 -9.26
N ALA A 52 -3.80 -7.01 -9.43
CA ALA A 52 -4.11 -6.28 -10.65
C ALA A 52 -3.10 -5.17 -10.94
N MET A 53 -2.72 -4.40 -9.91
CA MET A 53 -1.68 -3.37 -10.02
C MET A 53 -0.32 -3.98 -10.39
N LYS A 54 0.06 -5.06 -9.70
CA LYS A 54 1.30 -5.79 -10.03
C LYS A 54 1.29 -6.30 -11.48
N ALA A 55 0.18 -6.86 -11.94
CA ALA A 55 0.06 -7.34 -13.32
C ALA A 55 0.19 -6.20 -14.33
N ALA A 56 -0.43 -5.04 -14.07
CA ALA A 56 -0.31 -3.86 -14.94
C ALA A 56 1.13 -3.33 -15.01
N LEU A 57 1.81 -3.25 -13.86
CA LEU A 57 3.22 -2.81 -13.79
C LEU A 57 4.14 -3.76 -14.59
N LEU A 58 3.96 -5.07 -14.43
CA LEU A 58 4.74 -6.07 -15.16
C LEU A 58 4.39 -6.11 -16.65
N ALA A 59 3.15 -5.79 -17.04
CA ALA A 59 2.75 -5.72 -18.44
C ALA A 59 3.39 -4.52 -19.15
N ALA A 60 3.52 -3.38 -18.46
CA ALA A 60 4.17 -2.19 -18.99
C ALA A 60 5.71 -2.29 -18.96
N HIS A 61 6.27 -2.82 -17.87
CA HIS A 61 7.71 -2.97 -17.68
C HIS A 61 8.02 -4.42 -17.25
N PRO A 62 8.16 -5.36 -18.21
CA PRO A 62 8.40 -6.77 -17.90
C PRO A 62 9.74 -7.03 -17.21
N ASP A 63 10.72 -6.15 -17.42
CA ASP A 63 12.05 -6.24 -16.80
C ASP A 63 12.06 -5.73 -15.35
N LEU A 64 10.97 -5.10 -14.90
CA LEU A 64 10.86 -4.51 -13.57
C LEU A 64 10.54 -5.58 -12.53
N THR A 65 11.26 -5.56 -11.41
CA THR A 65 10.94 -6.45 -10.29
C THR A 65 9.84 -5.83 -9.42
N VAL A 66 8.64 -6.42 -9.38
CA VAL A 66 7.52 -5.93 -8.55
C VAL A 66 7.26 -6.86 -7.37
N VAL A 67 7.44 -6.36 -6.15
CA VAL A 67 7.35 -7.12 -4.90
C VAL A 67 6.31 -6.49 -3.97
N PHE A 68 5.58 -7.34 -3.24
CA PHE A 68 4.74 -6.86 -2.15
C PHE A 68 5.59 -6.69 -0.90
N LYS A 69 5.50 -5.53 -0.24
CA LYS A 69 6.26 -5.27 0.98
C LYS A 69 5.91 -6.34 2.02
N PRO A 70 6.89 -7.08 2.55
CA PRO A 70 6.63 -8.11 3.56
C PRO A 70 6.20 -7.44 4.87
N GLY A 71 5.20 -8.03 5.53
CA GLY A 71 4.67 -7.55 6.81
C GLY A 71 3.17 -7.22 6.79
N LYS A 72 2.61 -6.91 7.96
CA LYS A 72 1.20 -6.53 8.09
C LYS A 72 1.01 -5.13 7.48
N PRO A 73 0.28 -5.01 6.37
CA PRO A 73 0.10 -3.72 5.72
C PRO A 73 -0.70 -2.79 6.62
N ARG A 74 -0.43 -1.49 6.51
CA ARG A 74 -1.25 -0.52 7.23
C ARG A 74 -2.71 -0.59 6.74
N ARG A 75 -3.63 -0.64 7.71
CA ARG A 75 -5.08 -0.78 7.44
C ARG A 75 -5.56 0.40 6.60
N ASP A 76 -6.32 0.09 5.54
CA ASP A 76 -6.95 1.07 4.65
C ASP A 76 -5.99 2.08 4.00
N SER A 77 -4.74 1.67 3.73
CA SER A 77 -3.78 2.43 2.92
C SER A 77 -3.22 1.60 1.77
N PHE A 78 -2.69 2.32 0.79
CA PHE A 78 -2.02 1.80 -0.38
C PHE A 78 -0.80 2.68 -0.66
N GLU A 79 0.38 2.08 -0.74
CA GLU A 79 1.62 2.78 -1.01
C GLU A 79 2.43 2.03 -2.07
N ILE A 80 3.06 2.80 -2.95
CA ILE A 80 3.89 2.27 -4.03
C ILE A 80 5.18 3.07 -4.06
N THR A 81 6.30 2.36 -3.98
CA THR A 81 7.63 2.95 -3.92
C THR A 81 8.51 2.29 -4.96
N LEU A 82 9.13 3.08 -5.82
CA LEU A 82 10.23 2.66 -6.68
C LEU A 82 11.53 2.69 -5.87
N VAL A 83 12.31 1.62 -5.94
CA VAL A 83 13.65 1.53 -5.39
C VAL A 83 14.62 1.32 -6.54
N ASP A 84 15.49 2.30 -6.77
CA ASP A 84 16.50 2.27 -7.81
C ASP A 84 17.88 2.61 -7.21
N GLY A 85 18.85 1.70 -7.32
CA GLY A 85 20.19 1.89 -6.75
C GLY A 85 20.23 2.21 -5.25
N GLY A 86 19.18 1.87 -4.49
CA GLY A 86 19.03 2.22 -3.07
C GLY A 86 18.34 3.56 -2.81
N LYS A 87 17.99 4.33 -3.84
CA LYS A 87 17.13 5.51 -3.75
C LYS A 87 15.66 5.07 -3.79
N GLU A 88 14.91 5.50 -2.78
CA GLU A 88 13.45 5.28 -2.73
C GLU A 88 12.70 6.50 -3.27
N THR A 89 11.81 6.28 -4.24
CA THR A 89 10.92 7.28 -4.82
C THR A 89 9.48 6.85 -4.63
N THR A 90 8.70 7.60 -3.85
CA THR A 90 7.28 7.32 -3.65
C THR A 90 6.48 7.67 -4.90
N LEU A 91 5.93 6.66 -5.57
CA LEU A 91 5.07 6.85 -6.75
C LEU A 91 3.63 7.19 -6.34
N TRP A 92 3.16 6.61 -5.23
CA TRP A 92 1.84 6.89 -4.69
C TRP A 92 1.78 6.66 -3.19
N THR A 93 1.08 7.55 -2.48
CA THR A 93 0.63 7.30 -1.11
C THR A 93 -0.85 7.62 -0.94
N GLY A 94 -1.60 6.63 -0.45
CA GLY A 94 -3.00 6.78 -0.05
C GLY A 94 -3.18 7.35 1.36
N ILE A 95 -2.09 7.54 2.12
CA ILE A 95 -2.15 7.99 3.52
C ILE A 95 -2.71 9.41 3.61
N ASN A 96 -2.25 10.30 2.73
CA ASN A 96 -2.58 11.73 2.77
C ASN A 96 -3.86 12.10 1.99
N ARG A 97 -4.53 11.13 1.38
CA ARG A 97 -5.68 11.38 0.47
C ARG A 97 -7.04 11.49 1.17
N GLY A 98 -7.05 11.51 2.50
CA GLY A 98 -8.25 11.80 3.28
C GLY A 98 -9.30 10.66 3.31
N PRO A 99 -10.47 10.92 3.94
CA PRO A 99 -11.41 9.86 4.33
C PRO A 99 -12.18 9.09 3.24
N PRO A 100 -12.36 9.54 1.99
CA PRO A 100 -12.97 8.65 1.00
C PRO A 100 -11.99 7.52 0.62
N ARG A 101 -12.28 6.27 1.00
CA ARG A 101 -11.41 5.12 0.70
C ARG A 101 -11.04 5.02 -0.78
N LYS A 102 -11.98 5.36 -1.68
CA LYS A 102 -11.77 5.31 -3.13
C LYS A 102 -10.58 6.14 -3.61
N VAL A 103 -10.32 7.30 -3.01
CA VAL A 103 -9.22 8.17 -3.44
C VAL A 103 -7.86 7.70 -2.91
N LYS A 104 -7.83 6.76 -1.96
CA LYS A 104 -6.58 6.18 -1.43
C LYS A 104 -5.99 5.12 -2.35
N PHE A 105 -6.81 4.48 -3.19
CA PHE A 105 -6.39 3.45 -4.14
C PHE A 105 -6.25 4.10 -5.52
N PRO A 106 -5.06 4.06 -6.11
CA PRO A 106 -4.84 4.63 -7.43
C PRO A 106 -5.39 3.72 -8.53
N GLU A 107 -5.69 4.31 -9.68
CA GLU A 107 -5.79 3.59 -10.94
C GLU A 107 -4.38 3.21 -11.44
N SER A 108 -4.28 2.12 -12.19
CA SER A 108 -2.99 1.63 -12.68
C SER A 108 -2.27 2.63 -13.58
N GLU A 109 -3.02 3.33 -14.44
CA GLU A 109 -2.48 4.35 -15.34
C GLU A 109 -1.79 5.50 -14.59
N VAL A 110 -2.36 5.95 -13.47
CA VAL A 110 -1.77 7.02 -12.66
C VAL A 110 -0.43 6.63 -12.07
N VAL A 111 -0.30 5.36 -11.66
CA VAL A 111 0.97 4.82 -11.13
C VAL A 111 1.99 4.62 -12.23
N LEU A 112 1.56 4.15 -13.40
CA LEU A 112 2.44 3.96 -14.57
C LEU A 112 3.02 5.28 -15.04
N ALA A 113 2.20 6.32 -15.17
CA ALA A 113 2.70 7.65 -15.51
C ALA A 113 3.71 8.17 -14.46
N ALA A 114 3.44 7.95 -13.16
CA ALA A 114 4.39 8.32 -12.10
C ALA A 114 5.68 7.50 -12.16
N LEU A 115 5.59 6.22 -12.55
CA LEU A 115 6.74 5.35 -12.75
C LEU A 115 7.58 5.84 -13.94
N GLU A 116 6.98 6.07 -15.09
CA GLU A 116 7.66 6.58 -16.29
C GLU A 116 8.42 7.88 -15.99
N ASN A 117 7.77 8.85 -15.34
CA ASN A 117 8.43 10.09 -14.92
C ASN A 117 9.58 9.88 -13.93
N ALA A 118 9.54 8.81 -13.13
CA ALA A 118 10.60 8.48 -12.18
C ALA A 118 11.78 7.74 -12.84
N LEU A 119 11.53 7.02 -13.95
CA LEU A 119 12.54 6.29 -14.72
C LEU A 119 13.26 7.18 -15.72
N ASP A 120 12.50 8.04 -16.40
CA ASP A 120 13.01 9.07 -17.29
C ASP A 120 12.73 10.42 -16.65
N PRO A 121 13.62 10.91 -15.77
CA PRO A 121 13.55 12.29 -15.31
C PRO A 121 13.87 13.17 -16.52
N VAL A 122 12.86 13.46 -17.35
CA VAL A 122 12.98 14.41 -18.44
C VAL A 122 13.46 15.70 -17.81
N ASP A 123 14.69 16.08 -18.12
CA ASP A 123 15.39 17.27 -17.62
C ASP A 123 14.39 18.43 -17.52
N SER A 124 14.05 18.77 -16.27
CA SER A 124 13.40 20.04 -15.98
C SER A 124 14.47 21.11 -16.13
N GLU A 125 14.68 21.57 -17.37
CA GLU A 125 15.34 22.84 -17.70
C GLU A 125 14.69 24.03 -16.97
#